data_AF-I1S6J8-F1
#
_entry.id   AF-I1S6J8-F1
#
_cell.length_a   1.000
_cell.length_b   1.000
_cell.length_c   1.000
_cell.angle_alpha   90.00
_cell.angle_beta   90.00
_cell.angle_gamma   90.00
#
_symmetry.space_group_name_H-M   'P 1'
#
loop_
_entity.id
_entity.type
_entity.pdbx_description
1 polymer ?
#
loop_
_entity_poly.entity_id
_entity_poly.type
_entity_poly.pdbx_seq_one_letter_code
_entity_poly.pdbx_strand_id
1 'polypeptide(L)'
;MRLLNTKTLKLEEFQSQIPTYAILSHTWGDEEVSFVDWQDNLSDVRDKSGFDKIQKSCQQARVDGYDYLWCDTNCIDKRSSAELSEAINSMFSWYKNSAVCYAYLADVSLGDLPSFSSSRWFTRGWTLQELLAPKSLIFFAKDWSIFGTRESLSDKIFEITKIKKDRTGDNIHYVSVSERMSWVSHRETTRVEDIAYCMLGIFDINMPLLYGEGSKAFIRLQEEIIRVSNDQSIFCWEWNKDYVPDVWPSMLSPSPKTFENAGSYYKPPWANDSLSYATGNSGLSISLKLLNIAYTRTLWPTTAYRSFDSKGNRFLAVLDVACHDTKQHIGIVLQKLPLSRRYARFPFPHRPTPINSVIGTAVSNLYIAGPRDQQLLMAQAPITKDGPKFGVFVSVSCPNNISAISTKPEVDPDLWTHALRPYTDTLFGAVFVVKLVVDLPSGQSSTDSIAVFCFVGVDDATSIKESVCQILEVRGTFGDRSGVDESIASYETKMRESVRRSGLPGVLRPSPSSLMSIFDEAVWLHCGSWIRISDSSRVCLAHITIPMVTPFRFPSRCNQFL
;
A
#
# COMPACT_ATOMS: atom_id res chain seq x y z
N MET A 1 -27.76 -14.35 -15.85
CA MET A 1 -26.88 -15.22 -15.01
C MET A 1 -27.21 -16.68 -15.30
N ARG A 2 -26.19 -17.54 -15.45
CA ARG A 2 -26.37 -18.98 -15.63
C ARG A 2 -26.03 -19.72 -14.35
N LEU A 3 -26.83 -20.71 -13.96
CA LEU A 3 -26.65 -21.51 -12.76
C LEU A 3 -26.66 -23.01 -13.10
N LEU A 4 -25.93 -23.79 -12.32
CA LEU A 4 -25.92 -25.24 -12.40
C LEU A 4 -26.98 -25.82 -11.47
N ASN A 5 -27.90 -26.61 -12.02
CA ASN A 5 -28.84 -27.40 -11.23
C ASN A 5 -28.10 -28.53 -10.51
N THR A 6 -28.11 -28.53 -9.18
CA THR A 6 -27.30 -29.44 -8.36
C THR A 6 -27.73 -30.91 -8.42
N LYS A 7 -28.96 -31.18 -8.88
CA LYS A 7 -29.52 -32.53 -9.03
C LYS A 7 -29.27 -33.09 -10.43
N THR A 8 -29.57 -32.29 -11.45
CA THR A 8 -29.50 -32.73 -12.86
C THR A 8 -28.16 -32.45 -13.52
N LEU A 9 -27.33 -31.59 -12.91
CA LEU A 9 -26.08 -31.04 -13.46
C LEU A 9 -26.25 -30.30 -14.80
N LYS A 10 -27.49 -29.86 -15.11
CA LYS A 10 -27.77 -29.03 -16.28
C LYS A 10 -27.57 -27.56 -15.94
N LEU A 11 -27.05 -26.81 -16.91
CA LEU A 11 -26.95 -25.36 -16.84
C LEU A 11 -28.30 -24.74 -17.22
N GLU A 12 -28.80 -23.82 -16.40
CA GLU A 12 -30.06 -23.11 -16.57
C GLU A 12 -29.79 -21.59 -16.55
N GLU A 13 -30.46 -20.84 -17.42
CA GLU A 13 -30.23 -19.40 -17.58
C GLU A 13 -31.39 -18.58 -16.99
N PHE A 14 -31.03 -17.56 -16.20
CA PHE A 14 -31.95 -16.69 -15.50
C PHE A 14 -31.65 -15.23 -15.86
N GLN A 15 -32.62 -14.56 -16.48
CA GLN A 15 -32.55 -13.12 -16.81
C GLN A 15 -33.09 -12.24 -15.67
N SER A 16 -34.12 -12.73 -14.98
CA SER A 16 -34.73 -12.10 -13.80
C SER A 16 -35.17 -13.19 -12.82
N GLN A 17 -35.53 -12.82 -11.59
CA GLN A 17 -35.95 -13.76 -10.54
C GLN A 17 -34.93 -14.89 -10.31
N ILE A 18 -33.66 -14.49 -10.13
CA ILE A 18 -32.57 -15.44 -9.87
C ILE A 18 -32.91 -16.23 -8.60
N PRO A 19 -32.95 -17.57 -8.65
CA PRO A 19 -33.28 -18.39 -7.48
C PRO A 19 -32.20 -18.25 -6.40
N THR A 20 -32.46 -18.71 -5.19
CA THR A 20 -31.39 -18.80 -4.18
C THR A 20 -30.36 -19.83 -4.62
N TYR A 21 -29.06 -19.49 -4.56
CA TYR A 21 -27.97 -20.35 -5.01
C TYR A 21 -26.78 -20.32 -4.05
N ALA A 22 -26.03 -21.43 -4.04
CA ALA A 22 -24.68 -21.49 -3.50
C ALA A 22 -23.66 -21.07 -4.57
N ILE A 23 -22.49 -20.60 -4.17
CA ILE A 23 -21.42 -20.22 -5.10
C ILE A 23 -20.10 -20.90 -4.75
N LEU A 24 -19.36 -21.36 -5.76
CA LEU A 24 -18.04 -21.96 -5.58
C LEU A 24 -16.95 -20.89 -5.74
N SER A 25 -16.03 -20.85 -4.79
CA SER A 25 -14.78 -20.12 -4.81
C SER A 25 -13.63 -21.14 -4.86
N HIS A 26 -12.70 -20.99 -5.80
CA HIS A 26 -11.58 -21.92 -5.94
C HIS A 26 -10.42 -21.32 -6.75
N THR A 27 -9.24 -21.93 -6.63
CA THR A 27 -8.11 -21.65 -7.54
C THR A 27 -8.10 -22.64 -8.69
N TRP A 28 -7.99 -22.18 -9.94
CA TRP A 28 -7.96 -23.06 -11.10
C TRP A 28 -6.75 -24.00 -11.05
N GLY A 29 -6.99 -25.27 -11.34
CA GLY A 29 -5.97 -26.30 -11.59
C GLY A 29 -5.77 -26.59 -13.08
N ASP A 30 -5.07 -27.68 -13.39
CA ASP A 30 -4.73 -28.05 -14.78
C ASP A 30 -5.90 -28.68 -15.54
N GLU A 31 -6.86 -29.30 -14.84
CA GLU A 31 -7.97 -30.04 -15.44
C GLU A 31 -9.34 -29.39 -15.15
N GLU A 32 -9.41 -28.07 -15.25
CA GLU A 32 -10.69 -27.36 -15.12
C GLU A 32 -11.67 -27.73 -16.25
N VAL A 33 -12.96 -27.70 -15.93
CA VAL A 33 -14.04 -28.02 -16.88
C VAL A 33 -14.70 -26.73 -17.32
N SER A 34 -14.57 -26.41 -18.61
CA SER A 34 -15.16 -25.21 -19.19
C SER A 34 -16.67 -25.35 -19.41
N PHE A 35 -17.35 -24.25 -19.74
CA PHE A 35 -18.74 -24.26 -20.18
C PHE A 35 -18.99 -25.25 -21.33
N VAL A 36 -18.11 -25.29 -22.33
CA VAL A 36 -18.21 -26.17 -23.50
C VAL A 36 -18.03 -27.63 -23.10
N ASP A 37 -17.03 -27.91 -22.27
CA ASP A 37 -16.81 -29.26 -21.76
C ASP A 37 -18.05 -29.77 -20.99
N TRP A 38 -18.67 -28.89 -20.21
CA TRP A 38 -19.83 -29.23 -19.41
C TRP A 38 -21.10 -29.43 -20.26
N GLN A 39 -21.28 -28.64 -21.31
CA GLN A 39 -22.49 -28.71 -22.13
C GLN A 39 -22.42 -29.81 -23.20
N ASP A 40 -21.28 -29.95 -23.87
CA ASP A 40 -21.17 -30.75 -25.09
C ASP A 40 -20.39 -32.06 -24.87
N ASN A 41 -19.46 -32.11 -23.90
CA ASN A 41 -18.51 -33.21 -23.73
C ASN A 41 -18.51 -33.81 -22.31
N LEU A 42 -19.66 -33.77 -21.62
CA LEU A 42 -19.74 -34.13 -20.20
C LEU A 42 -19.26 -35.55 -19.89
N SER A 43 -19.40 -36.50 -20.83
CA SER A 43 -18.89 -37.88 -20.68
C SER A 43 -17.37 -37.94 -20.59
N ASP A 44 -16.68 -37.07 -21.34
CA ASP A 44 -15.23 -37.16 -21.58
C ASP A 44 -14.44 -36.43 -20.49
N VAL A 45 -15.12 -35.66 -19.65
CA VAL A 45 -14.51 -34.82 -18.62
C VAL A 45 -14.83 -35.29 -17.20
N ARG A 46 -15.52 -36.42 -17.03
CA ARG A 46 -15.92 -36.95 -15.70
C ARG A 46 -14.73 -37.31 -14.81
N ASP A 47 -13.64 -37.74 -15.41
CA ASP A 47 -12.42 -38.14 -14.70
C ASP A 47 -11.52 -36.93 -14.36
N LYS A 48 -11.83 -35.73 -14.88
CA LYS A 48 -11.06 -34.52 -14.60
C LYS A 48 -11.29 -34.07 -13.15
N SER A 49 -10.22 -33.67 -12.48
CA SER A 49 -10.30 -33.13 -11.11
C SER A 49 -11.22 -31.89 -10.98
N GLY A 50 -11.31 -31.06 -12.03
CA GLY A 50 -12.27 -29.94 -12.08
C GLY A 50 -13.74 -30.37 -12.03
N PHE A 51 -14.06 -31.53 -12.61
CA PHE A 51 -15.42 -32.10 -12.57
C PHE A 51 -15.78 -32.56 -11.16
N ASP A 52 -14.91 -33.34 -10.51
CA ASP A 52 -15.11 -33.85 -9.14
C ASP A 52 -15.36 -32.71 -8.15
N LYS A 53 -14.57 -31.63 -8.24
CA LYS A 53 -14.74 -30.42 -7.44
C LYS A 53 -16.14 -29.81 -7.61
N ILE A 54 -16.63 -29.62 -8.83
CA ILE A 54 -17.96 -29.05 -9.09
C ILE A 54 -19.07 -30.02 -8.63
N GLN A 55 -18.89 -31.32 -8.84
CA GLN A 55 -19.84 -32.34 -8.41
C GLN A 55 -19.96 -32.38 -6.87
N LYS A 56 -18.85 -32.34 -6.15
CA LYS A 56 -18.84 -32.26 -4.67
C LYS A 56 -19.43 -30.94 -4.17
N SER A 57 -19.18 -29.84 -4.86
CA SER A 57 -19.86 -28.56 -4.60
C SER A 57 -21.38 -28.68 -4.72
N CYS A 58 -21.88 -29.38 -5.74
CA CYS A 58 -23.31 -29.65 -5.90
C CYS A 58 -23.87 -30.60 -4.84
N GLN A 59 -23.08 -31.56 -4.37
CA GLN A 59 -23.45 -32.42 -3.24
C GLN A 59 -23.59 -31.60 -1.97
N GLN A 60 -22.61 -30.75 -1.66
CA GLN A 60 -22.65 -29.86 -0.49
C GLN A 60 -23.81 -28.87 -0.57
N ALA A 61 -24.03 -28.25 -1.73
CA ALA A 61 -25.18 -27.36 -1.97
C ALA A 61 -26.51 -28.03 -1.63
N ARG A 62 -26.70 -29.30 -2.03
CA ARG A 62 -27.91 -30.06 -1.72
C ARG A 62 -28.05 -30.39 -0.23
N VAL A 63 -26.95 -30.70 0.45
CA VAL A 63 -26.94 -30.92 1.91
C VAL A 63 -27.41 -29.65 2.63
N ASP A 64 -26.98 -28.49 2.14
CA ASP A 64 -27.35 -27.19 2.73
C ASP A 64 -28.70 -26.65 2.22
N GLY A 65 -29.41 -27.41 1.36
CA GLY A 65 -30.76 -27.08 0.88
C GLY A 65 -30.83 -26.17 -0.35
N TYR A 66 -29.74 -26.01 -1.10
CA TYR A 66 -29.69 -25.21 -2.33
C TYR A 66 -29.82 -26.08 -3.58
N ASP A 67 -30.81 -25.77 -4.42
CA ASP A 67 -31.01 -26.46 -5.70
C ASP A 67 -30.05 -25.99 -6.79
N TYR A 68 -29.44 -24.81 -6.64
CA TYR A 68 -28.59 -24.18 -7.64
C TYR A 68 -27.20 -23.84 -7.11
N LEU A 69 -26.19 -24.00 -7.97
CA LEU A 69 -24.80 -23.65 -7.73
C LEU A 69 -24.30 -22.73 -8.86
N TRP A 70 -23.48 -21.72 -8.55
CA TRP A 70 -22.70 -21.00 -9.53
C TRP A 70 -21.21 -21.35 -9.45
N CYS A 71 -20.54 -21.51 -10.59
CA CYS A 71 -19.10 -21.71 -10.70
C CYS A 71 -18.57 -21.04 -11.98
N ASP A 72 -17.53 -20.22 -11.86
CA ASP A 72 -16.99 -19.38 -12.93
C ASP A 72 -16.43 -20.18 -14.12
N THR A 73 -15.99 -21.42 -13.90
CA THR A 73 -15.41 -22.26 -14.95
C THR A 73 -16.44 -22.77 -15.95
N ASN A 74 -17.63 -23.15 -15.49
CA ASN A 74 -18.66 -23.77 -16.33
C ASN A 74 -19.94 -22.94 -16.46
N CYS A 75 -20.17 -21.90 -15.64
CA CYS A 75 -21.35 -21.04 -15.74
C CYS A 75 -21.14 -19.81 -16.65
N ILE A 76 -19.93 -19.58 -17.15
CA ILE A 76 -19.60 -18.47 -18.06
C ILE A 76 -19.10 -19.04 -19.38
N ASP A 77 -19.74 -18.69 -20.50
CA ASP A 77 -19.19 -18.94 -21.83
C ASP A 77 -18.09 -17.92 -22.14
N LYS A 78 -16.84 -18.30 -21.83
CA LYS A 78 -15.65 -17.47 -22.04
C LYS A 78 -15.33 -17.21 -23.52
N ARG A 79 -16.02 -17.87 -24.47
CA ARG A 79 -15.90 -17.59 -25.92
C ARG A 79 -16.69 -16.35 -26.33
N SER A 80 -17.73 -16.02 -25.58
CA SER A 80 -18.53 -14.81 -25.77
C SER A 80 -17.89 -13.66 -25.01
N SER A 81 -17.26 -12.73 -25.72
CA SER A 81 -16.65 -11.54 -25.11
C SER A 81 -17.67 -10.66 -24.40
N ALA A 82 -18.90 -10.60 -24.91
CA ALA A 82 -20.01 -9.90 -24.28
C ALA A 82 -20.39 -10.54 -22.94
N GLU A 83 -20.57 -11.87 -22.91
CA GLU A 83 -20.90 -12.60 -21.68
C GLU A 83 -19.77 -12.53 -20.66
N LEU A 84 -18.51 -12.69 -21.09
CA LEU A 84 -17.34 -12.56 -20.23
C LEU A 84 -17.25 -11.16 -19.61
N SER A 85 -17.51 -10.12 -20.40
CA SER A 85 -17.51 -8.74 -19.92
C SER A 85 -18.63 -8.47 -18.92
N GLU A 86 -19.84 -8.96 -19.18
CA GLU A 86 -20.96 -8.86 -18.25
C GLU A 86 -20.66 -9.61 -16.94
N ALA A 87 -20.10 -10.82 -17.05
CA ALA A 87 -19.78 -11.66 -15.91
C ALA A 87 -18.73 -11.04 -14.99
N ILE A 88 -17.63 -10.54 -15.55
CA ILE A 88 -16.57 -9.89 -14.76
C ILE A 88 -17.10 -8.62 -14.06
N ASN A 89 -17.91 -7.81 -14.75
CA ASN A 89 -18.52 -6.62 -14.16
C ASN A 89 -19.58 -6.96 -13.09
N SER A 90 -20.12 -8.17 -13.10
CA SER A 90 -21.18 -8.62 -12.17
C SER A 90 -20.69 -9.53 -11.05
N MET A 91 -19.44 -10.03 -11.13
CA MET A 91 -18.95 -11.14 -10.32
C MET A 91 -19.05 -10.86 -8.82
N PHE A 92 -18.64 -9.67 -8.38
CA PHE A 92 -18.76 -9.26 -6.98
C PHE A 92 -20.21 -9.30 -6.48
N SER A 93 -21.16 -8.82 -7.29
CA SER A 93 -22.60 -8.88 -6.98
C SER A 93 -23.10 -10.32 -6.90
N TRP A 94 -22.62 -11.21 -7.77
CA TRP A 94 -22.97 -12.63 -7.73
C TRP A 94 -22.44 -13.32 -6.47
N TYR A 95 -21.21 -13.01 -6.02
CA TYR A 95 -20.71 -13.50 -4.74
C TYR A 95 -21.48 -12.90 -3.55
N LYS A 96 -21.77 -11.59 -3.58
CA LYS A 96 -22.53 -10.90 -2.54
C LYS A 96 -23.95 -11.44 -2.35
N ASN A 97 -24.63 -11.76 -3.45
CA ASN A 97 -26.01 -12.22 -3.46
C ASN A 97 -26.17 -13.74 -3.31
N SER A 98 -25.07 -14.49 -3.32
CA SER A 98 -25.10 -15.91 -2.99
C SER A 98 -25.58 -16.14 -1.56
N ALA A 99 -26.26 -17.26 -1.33
CA ALA A 99 -26.68 -17.64 0.02
C ALA A 99 -25.48 -18.14 0.87
N VAL A 100 -24.55 -18.84 0.23
CA VAL A 100 -23.30 -19.31 0.82
C VAL A 100 -22.24 -19.42 -0.26
N CYS A 101 -21.00 -19.04 0.10
CA CYS A 101 -19.82 -19.28 -0.69
C CYS A 101 -19.03 -20.46 -0.11
N TYR A 102 -18.72 -21.44 -0.95
CA TYR A 102 -17.83 -22.55 -0.61
C TYR A 102 -16.45 -22.25 -1.17
N ALA A 103 -15.48 -21.93 -0.31
CA ALA A 103 -14.08 -21.78 -0.70
C ALA A 103 -13.35 -23.12 -0.61
N TYR A 104 -13.14 -23.77 -1.76
CA TYR A 104 -12.41 -25.03 -1.83
C TYR A 104 -10.90 -24.79 -1.93
N LEU A 105 -10.16 -25.27 -0.94
CA LEU A 105 -8.72 -25.12 -0.80
C LEU A 105 -8.01 -26.43 -1.16
N ALA A 106 -7.66 -26.58 -2.44
CA ALA A 106 -7.03 -27.80 -2.97
C ALA A 106 -5.65 -28.13 -2.35
N ASP A 107 -4.99 -27.14 -1.74
CA ASP A 107 -3.66 -27.23 -1.16
C ASP A 107 -3.64 -27.27 0.38
N VAL A 108 -4.81 -27.38 1.03
CA VAL A 108 -4.94 -27.36 2.49
C VAL A 108 -5.46 -28.69 3.01
N SER A 109 -4.81 -29.20 4.07
CA SER A 109 -5.27 -30.41 4.77
C SER A 109 -6.04 -30.02 6.04
N LEU A 110 -7.01 -30.84 6.47
CA LEU A 110 -7.82 -30.53 7.66
C LEU A 110 -6.94 -30.34 8.91
N GLY A 111 -7.18 -29.26 9.65
CA GLY A 111 -6.47 -28.93 10.89
C GLY A 111 -5.07 -28.34 10.70
N ASP A 112 -4.56 -28.26 9.47
CA ASP A 112 -3.24 -27.72 9.16
C ASP A 112 -3.30 -26.20 8.90
N LEU A 113 -3.24 -25.43 9.99
CA LEU A 113 -3.20 -23.96 9.94
C LEU A 113 -2.00 -23.40 9.15
N PRO A 114 -0.79 -23.99 9.21
CA PRO A 114 0.30 -23.62 8.31
C PRO A 114 -0.07 -23.69 6.82
N SER A 115 -0.63 -24.80 6.32
CA SER A 115 -1.02 -24.88 4.89
C SER A 115 -2.15 -23.92 4.53
N PHE A 116 -3.10 -23.68 5.44
CA PHE A 116 -4.10 -22.62 5.27
C PHE A 116 -3.46 -21.24 5.09
N SER A 117 -2.47 -20.92 5.91
CA SER A 117 -1.78 -19.62 5.89
C SER A 117 -0.98 -19.38 4.61
N SER A 118 -0.46 -20.45 4.01
CA SER A 118 0.31 -20.42 2.78
C SER A 118 -0.50 -20.80 1.53
N SER A 119 -1.82 -20.96 1.65
CA SER A 119 -2.66 -21.40 0.53
C SER A 119 -2.61 -20.40 -0.62
N ARG A 120 -2.51 -20.92 -1.85
CA ARG A 120 -2.59 -20.12 -3.09
C ARG A 120 -3.89 -19.35 -3.20
N TRP A 121 -4.94 -19.78 -2.50
CA TRP A 121 -6.21 -19.07 -2.47
C TRP A 121 -6.05 -17.64 -1.94
N PHE A 122 -5.17 -17.38 -0.98
CA PHE A 122 -4.95 -16.03 -0.46
C PHE A 122 -4.13 -15.12 -1.38
N THR A 123 -3.38 -15.70 -2.32
CA THR A 123 -2.52 -14.95 -3.25
C THR A 123 -3.15 -14.78 -4.64
N ARG A 124 -4.28 -15.44 -4.95
CA ARG A 124 -4.98 -15.25 -6.23
C ARG A 124 -5.73 -13.91 -6.25
N GLY A 125 -5.69 -13.17 -7.35
CA GLY A 125 -6.42 -11.89 -7.48
C GLY A 125 -7.93 -12.01 -7.28
N TRP A 126 -8.56 -12.90 -8.06
CA TRP A 126 -10.02 -13.08 -8.08
C TRP A 126 -10.63 -13.51 -6.75
N THR A 127 -9.91 -14.31 -5.95
CA THR A 127 -10.42 -14.78 -4.64
C THR A 127 -10.55 -13.67 -3.60
N LEU A 128 -10.06 -12.45 -3.86
CA LEU A 128 -10.26 -11.33 -2.94
C LEU A 128 -11.72 -10.92 -2.85
N GLN A 129 -12.38 -10.73 -3.99
CA GLN A 129 -13.82 -10.44 -3.98
C GLN A 129 -14.63 -11.62 -3.46
N GLU A 130 -14.13 -12.85 -3.62
CA GLU A 130 -14.75 -14.08 -3.10
C GLU A 130 -14.63 -14.17 -1.56
N LEU A 131 -13.57 -13.59 -0.99
CA LEU A 131 -13.40 -13.40 0.46
C LEU A 131 -14.33 -12.30 1.00
N LEU A 132 -14.42 -11.19 0.27
CA LEU A 132 -15.02 -9.95 0.75
C LEU A 132 -16.53 -9.88 0.56
N ALA A 133 -17.03 -10.30 -0.60
CA ALA A 133 -18.40 -10.05 -1.02
C ALA A 133 -19.45 -10.92 -0.32
N PRO A 134 -19.27 -12.26 -0.17
CA PRO A 134 -20.32 -13.13 0.38
C PRO A 134 -20.65 -12.84 1.83
N LYS A 135 -21.94 -12.93 2.17
CA LYS A 135 -22.41 -12.84 3.56
C LYS A 135 -21.95 -14.04 4.40
N SER A 136 -21.96 -15.22 3.81
CA SER A 136 -21.52 -16.48 4.43
C SER A 136 -20.43 -17.12 3.57
N LEU A 137 -19.30 -17.47 4.20
CA LEU A 137 -18.16 -18.09 3.55
C LEU A 137 -17.64 -19.25 4.40
N ILE A 138 -17.62 -20.45 3.81
CA ILE A 138 -17.14 -21.68 4.44
C ILE A 138 -15.93 -22.18 3.66
N PHE A 139 -14.83 -22.43 4.37
CA PHE A 139 -13.61 -22.99 3.80
C PHE A 139 -13.68 -24.53 3.89
N PHE A 140 -13.39 -25.18 2.77
CA PHE A 140 -13.27 -26.63 2.65
C PHE A 140 -11.82 -27.01 2.36
N ALA A 141 -11.29 -28.00 3.07
CA ALA A 141 -9.99 -28.58 2.79
C ALA A 141 -10.02 -29.44 1.52
N LYS A 142 -8.85 -29.93 1.08
CA LYS A 142 -8.70 -30.73 -0.15
C LYS A 142 -9.54 -32.02 -0.18
N ASP A 143 -9.93 -32.55 0.97
CA ASP A 143 -10.77 -33.73 1.12
C ASP A 143 -12.27 -33.40 1.29
N TRP A 144 -12.66 -32.14 1.09
CA TRP A 144 -14.01 -31.61 1.28
C TRP A 144 -14.52 -31.65 2.73
N SER A 145 -13.62 -31.81 3.70
CA SER A 145 -13.96 -31.54 5.10
C SER A 145 -14.06 -30.03 5.36
N ILE A 146 -14.98 -29.62 6.26
CA ILE A 146 -15.11 -28.23 6.67
C ILE A 146 -13.87 -27.84 7.49
N PHE A 147 -13.11 -26.88 6.97
CA PHE A 147 -11.95 -26.32 7.67
C PHE A 147 -12.36 -25.24 8.68
N GLY A 148 -13.36 -24.43 8.32
CA GLY A 148 -13.93 -23.39 9.19
C GLY A 148 -14.68 -22.32 8.40
N THR A 149 -15.27 -21.35 9.11
CA THR A 149 -15.92 -20.20 8.46
C THR A 149 -15.01 -18.97 8.47
N ARG A 150 -15.32 -17.98 7.64
CA ARG A 150 -14.64 -16.67 7.68
C ARG A 150 -14.69 -16.04 9.07
N GLU A 151 -15.79 -16.24 9.80
CA GLU A 151 -15.98 -15.71 11.15
C GLU A 151 -15.15 -16.44 12.20
N SER A 152 -15.01 -17.77 12.09
CA SER A 152 -14.21 -18.57 13.04
C SER A 152 -12.71 -18.44 12.80
N LEU A 153 -12.30 -18.11 11.57
CA LEU A 153 -10.90 -17.97 11.16
C LEU A 153 -10.47 -16.50 11.05
N SER A 154 -11.26 -15.55 11.58
CA SER A 154 -11.06 -14.12 11.34
C SER A 154 -9.66 -13.62 11.71
N ASP A 155 -9.09 -14.10 12.83
CA ASP A 155 -7.77 -13.67 13.29
C ASP A 155 -6.67 -14.15 12.35
N LYS A 156 -6.81 -15.39 11.84
CA LYS A 156 -5.87 -15.95 10.88
C LYS A 156 -5.99 -15.27 9.52
N ILE A 157 -7.20 -14.98 9.06
CA ILE A 157 -7.45 -14.22 7.83
C ILE A 157 -6.87 -12.81 7.96
N PHE A 158 -7.05 -12.14 9.10
CA PHE A 158 -6.45 -10.83 9.37
C PHE A 158 -4.91 -10.91 9.35
N GLU A 159 -4.31 -11.94 9.93
CA GLU A 159 -2.86 -12.13 9.90
C GLU A 159 -2.32 -12.21 8.47
N ILE A 160 -2.97 -12.98 7.60
CA ILE A 160 -2.58 -13.22 6.20
C ILE A 160 -2.84 -11.99 5.33
N THR A 161 -4.04 -11.41 5.42
CA THR A 161 -4.56 -10.45 4.44
C THR A 161 -4.57 -9.00 4.91
N LYS A 162 -4.43 -8.78 6.22
CA LYS A 162 -4.65 -7.49 6.91
C LYS A 162 -6.06 -6.93 6.79
N ILE A 163 -7.02 -7.75 6.38
CA ILE A 163 -8.43 -7.39 6.28
C ILE A 163 -9.09 -7.67 7.63
N LYS A 164 -9.61 -6.62 8.27
CA LYS A 164 -10.34 -6.77 9.54
C LYS A 164 -11.67 -7.50 9.32
N LYS A 165 -12.14 -8.20 10.36
CA LYS A 165 -13.38 -9.00 10.32
C LYS A 165 -14.61 -8.22 9.83
N ASP A 166 -14.69 -6.94 10.14
CA ASP A 166 -15.81 -6.06 9.79
C ASP A 166 -15.76 -5.53 8.34
N ARG A 167 -14.68 -5.79 7.59
CA ARG A 167 -14.45 -5.33 6.22
C ARG A 167 -14.97 -6.32 5.19
N THR A 168 -16.27 -6.62 5.22
CA THR A 168 -16.91 -7.53 4.26
C THR A 168 -18.31 -7.06 3.87
N GLY A 169 -18.84 -7.58 2.77
CA GLY A 169 -20.09 -7.15 2.16
C GLY A 169 -20.02 -5.65 1.85
N ASP A 170 -21.09 -4.93 2.19
CA ASP A 170 -21.17 -3.48 1.95
C ASP A 170 -20.18 -2.65 2.77
N ASN A 171 -19.63 -3.21 3.86
CA ASN A 171 -18.75 -2.45 4.74
C ASN A 171 -17.40 -2.10 4.09
N ILE A 172 -17.02 -2.78 3.01
CA ILE A 172 -15.77 -2.49 2.30
C ILE A 172 -15.79 -1.10 1.65
N HIS A 173 -16.96 -0.55 1.35
CA HIS A 173 -17.07 0.75 0.70
C HIS A 173 -16.96 1.92 1.68
N TYR A 174 -16.97 1.66 3.00
CA TYR A 174 -16.75 2.68 4.05
C TYR A 174 -15.29 2.90 4.39
N VAL A 175 -14.37 2.12 3.83
CA VAL A 175 -12.93 2.34 3.98
C VAL A 175 -12.32 3.07 2.82
N SER A 176 -11.14 3.61 3.06
CA SER A 176 -10.40 4.39 2.08
C SER A 176 -10.04 3.56 0.84
N VAL A 177 -9.80 4.26 -0.27
CA VAL A 177 -9.29 3.66 -1.49
C VAL A 177 -7.94 3.00 -1.23
N SER A 178 -7.06 3.62 -0.44
CA SER A 178 -5.75 3.04 -0.12
C SER A 178 -5.85 1.75 0.70
N GLU A 179 -6.79 1.66 1.66
CA GLU A 179 -7.02 0.44 2.44
C GLU A 179 -7.48 -0.68 1.52
N ARG A 180 -8.44 -0.44 0.63
CA ARG A 180 -8.88 -1.43 -0.37
C ARG A 180 -7.76 -1.83 -1.34
N MET A 181 -6.95 -0.89 -1.81
CA MET A 181 -5.79 -1.18 -2.68
C MET A 181 -4.76 -2.05 -1.96
N SER A 182 -4.56 -1.85 -0.65
CA SER A 182 -3.58 -2.62 0.14
C SER A 182 -3.92 -4.12 0.18
N TRP A 183 -5.20 -4.49 0.12
CA TRP A 183 -5.67 -5.88 0.14
C TRP A 183 -5.30 -6.67 -1.14
N VAL A 184 -4.94 -5.97 -2.21
CA VAL A 184 -4.58 -6.53 -3.53
C VAL A 184 -3.06 -6.58 -3.71
N SER A 185 -2.30 -5.89 -2.86
CA SER A 185 -0.86 -5.68 -3.00
C SER A 185 -0.02 -6.97 -3.08
N HIS A 186 -0.48 -8.05 -2.44
CA HIS A 186 0.17 -9.37 -2.44
C HIS A 186 -0.51 -10.39 -3.37
N ARG A 187 -1.48 -9.95 -4.17
CA ARG A 187 -2.24 -10.84 -5.04
C ARG A 187 -1.69 -10.83 -6.46
N GLU A 188 -1.84 -11.98 -7.12
CA GLU A 188 -1.32 -12.25 -8.44
C GLU A 188 -2.39 -12.82 -9.36
N THR A 189 -2.27 -12.46 -10.63
CA THR A 189 -3.18 -12.89 -11.70
C THR A 189 -2.37 -13.46 -12.85
N THR A 190 -2.99 -14.38 -13.61
CA THR A 190 -2.32 -15.01 -14.76
C THR A 190 -2.17 -14.02 -15.92
N ARG A 191 -3.24 -13.27 -16.23
CA ARG A 191 -3.17 -12.13 -17.16
C ARG A 191 -2.87 -10.86 -16.38
N VAL A 192 -2.04 -10.00 -16.95
CA VAL A 192 -1.62 -8.76 -16.28
C VAL A 192 -2.81 -7.83 -16.06
N GLU A 193 -3.76 -7.77 -16.99
CA GLU A 193 -4.94 -6.91 -16.90
C GLU A 193 -5.93 -7.38 -15.83
N ASP A 194 -5.97 -8.68 -15.54
CA ASP A 194 -6.89 -9.24 -14.55
C ASP A 194 -6.64 -8.68 -13.14
N ILE A 195 -5.44 -8.17 -12.86
CA ILE A 195 -5.17 -7.51 -11.58
C ILE A 195 -6.08 -6.29 -11.39
N ALA A 196 -6.41 -5.58 -12.48
CA ALA A 196 -7.36 -4.48 -12.46
C ALA A 196 -8.79 -5.01 -12.41
N TYR A 197 -9.10 -6.01 -13.23
CA TYR A 197 -10.47 -6.51 -13.39
C TYR A 197 -11.00 -7.25 -12.15
N CYS A 198 -10.14 -7.90 -11.37
CA CYS A 198 -10.55 -8.53 -10.12
C CYS A 198 -10.93 -7.54 -9.02
N MET A 199 -10.69 -6.23 -9.22
CA MET A 199 -11.00 -5.18 -8.26
C MET A 199 -12.27 -4.38 -8.59
N LEU A 200 -12.92 -4.61 -9.75
CA LEU A 200 -14.05 -3.80 -10.20
C LEU A 200 -15.15 -3.68 -9.14
N GLY A 201 -15.61 -4.80 -8.57
CA GLY A 201 -16.62 -4.77 -7.54
C GLY A 201 -16.13 -4.30 -6.16
N ILE A 202 -14.83 -4.40 -5.87
CA ILE A 202 -14.23 -3.86 -4.63
C ILE A 202 -14.32 -2.33 -4.63
N PHE A 203 -14.19 -1.72 -5.80
CA PHE A 203 -14.29 -0.27 -5.99
C PHE A 203 -15.65 0.22 -6.50
N ASP A 204 -16.59 -0.68 -6.75
CA ASP A 204 -17.89 -0.38 -7.37
C ASP A 204 -17.74 0.37 -8.71
N ILE A 205 -16.89 -0.17 -9.58
CA ILE A 205 -16.56 0.40 -10.89
C ILE A 205 -17.00 -0.55 -12.00
N ASN A 206 -17.54 0.02 -13.07
CA ASN A 206 -17.72 -0.69 -14.34
C ASN A 206 -16.83 -0.07 -15.42
N MET A 207 -16.12 -0.91 -16.16
CA MET A 207 -15.26 -0.48 -17.26
C MET A 207 -15.11 -1.59 -18.31
N PRO A 208 -14.89 -1.26 -19.60
CA PRO A 208 -14.67 -2.25 -20.65
C PRO A 208 -13.46 -3.14 -20.38
N LEU A 209 -13.51 -4.41 -20.78
CA LEU A 209 -12.36 -5.32 -20.69
C LEU A 209 -11.54 -5.28 -21.98
N LEU A 210 -10.30 -4.80 -21.88
CA LEU A 210 -9.37 -4.64 -23.00
C LEU A 210 -8.13 -5.52 -22.79
N TYR A 211 -8.26 -6.82 -23.06
CA TYR A 211 -7.10 -7.72 -23.01
C TYR A 211 -6.06 -7.35 -24.08
N GLY A 212 -4.80 -7.23 -23.68
CA GLY A 212 -3.69 -6.75 -24.51
C GLY A 212 -3.23 -5.33 -24.15
N GLU A 213 -3.93 -4.61 -23.27
CA GLU A 213 -3.50 -3.28 -22.80
C GLU A 213 -2.40 -3.35 -21.73
N GLY A 214 -2.15 -4.52 -21.13
CA GLY A 214 -1.12 -4.76 -20.12
C GLY A 214 -1.37 -3.99 -18.82
N SER A 215 -0.32 -3.46 -18.21
CA SER A 215 -0.40 -2.71 -16.94
C SER A 215 -1.22 -1.42 -17.01
N LYS A 216 -1.57 -0.95 -18.22
CA LYS A 216 -2.45 0.21 -18.42
C LYS A 216 -3.85 -0.02 -17.85
N ALA A 217 -4.32 -1.27 -17.76
CA ALA A 217 -5.59 -1.61 -17.14
C ALA A 217 -5.68 -1.10 -15.69
N PHE A 218 -4.59 -1.20 -14.91
CA PHE A 218 -4.53 -0.73 -13.52
C PHE A 218 -4.55 0.80 -13.41
N ILE A 219 -3.94 1.50 -14.37
CA ILE A 219 -4.04 2.97 -14.46
C ILE A 219 -5.48 3.38 -14.77
N ARG A 220 -6.10 2.72 -15.76
CA ARG A 220 -7.48 3.00 -16.16
C ARG A 220 -8.47 2.74 -15.01
N LEU A 221 -8.23 1.72 -14.19
CA LEU A 221 -9.02 1.48 -12.98
C LEU A 221 -8.92 2.67 -12.02
N GLN A 222 -7.71 3.17 -11.75
CA GLN A 222 -7.52 4.33 -10.87
C GLN A 222 -8.18 5.59 -11.45
N GLU A 223 -8.16 5.78 -12.77
CA GLU A 223 -8.87 6.88 -13.44
C GLU A 223 -10.40 6.77 -13.25
N GLU A 224 -10.97 5.57 -13.35
CA GLU A 224 -12.40 5.36 -13.10
C GLU A 224 -12.77 5.52 -11.60
N ILE A 225 -11.90 5.10 -10.67
CA ILE A 225 -12.09 5.37 -9.23
C ILE A 225 -12.13 6.87 -8.97
N ILE A 226 -11.20 7.63 -9.54
CA ILE A 226 -11.14 9.09 -9.41
C ILE A 226 -12.37 9.78 -10.03
N ARG A 227 -12.99 9.17 -11.04
CA ARG A 227 -14.20 9.74 -11.66
C ARG A 227 -15.39 9.75 -10.70
N VAL A 228 -15.47 8.80 -9.76
CA VAL A 228 -16.62 8.60 -8.87
C VAL A 228 -16.32 8.83 -7.39
N SER A 229 -15.05 9.06 -7.02
CA SER A 229 -14.60 9.25 -5.64
C SER A 229 -13.64 10.42 -5.52
N ASN A 230 -13.82 11.24 -4.47
CA ASN A 230 -12.89 12.32 -4.08
C ASN A 230 -11.85 11.87 -3.03
N ASP A 231 -11.75 10.56 -2.76
CA ASP A 231 -10.81 10.03 -1.77
C ASP A 231 -9.35 10.16 -2.23
N GLN A 232 -8.63 11.12 -1.66
CA GLN A 232 -7.23 11.41 -1.97
C GLN A 232 -6.26 10.31 -1.48
N SER A 233 -6.73 9.33 -0.71
CA SER A 233 -5.89 8.20 -0.30
C SER A 233 -5.40 7.36 -1.49
N ILE A 234 -6.02 7.47 -2.66
CA ILE A 234 -5.51 6.87 -3.90
C ILE A 234 -4.07 7.30 -4.24
N PHE A 235 -3.62 8.47 -3.74
CA PHE A 235 -2.25 8.96 -3.92
C PHE A 235 -1.29 8.55 -2.79
N CYS A 236 -1.77 7.80 -1.80
CA CYS A 236 -1.01 7.32 -0.65
C CYS A 236 -0.31 5.99 -0.91
N TRP A 237 0.48 5.90 -2.00
CA TRP A 237 1.31 4.75 -2.33
C TRP A 237 2.80 5.05 -2.20
N GLU A 238 3.62 4.01 -2.04
CA GLU A 238 5.07 4.10 -1.85
C GLU A 238 5.84 4.00 -3.16
N TRP A 239 6.81 4.89 -3.37
CA TRP A 239 7.73 4.82 -4.49
C TRP A 239 8.76 3.69 -4.29
N ASN A 240 8.46 2.53 -4.86
CA ASN A 240 9.33 1.36 -4.82
C ASN A 240 9.97 1.12 -6.21
N LYS A 241 11.29 1.17 -6.31
CA LYS A 241 12.03 1.09 -7.59
C LYS A 241 11.84 -0.23 -8.35
N ASP A 242 11.43 -1.29 -7.67
CA ASP A 242 11.20 -2.57 -8.32
C ASP A 242 9.83 -2.66 -9.01
N TYR A 243 8.91 -1.77 -8.63
CA TYR A 243 7.53 -1.73 -9.15
C TYR A 243 7.23 -0.43 -9.90
N VAL A 244 7.99 0.63 -9.64
CA VAL A 244 7.85 1.94 -10.26
C VAL A 244 8.99 2.16 -11.25
N PRO A 245 8.71 2.38 -12.54
CA PRO A 245 9.73 2.69 -13.52
C PRO A 245 10.57 3.92 -13.12
N ASP A 246 11.85 3.93 -13.47
CA ASP A 246 12.78 5.04 -13.18
C ASP A 246 12.23 6.40 -13.63
N VAL A 247 11.50 6.40 -14.75
CA VAL A 247 10.83 7.59 -15.30
C VAL A 247 9.32 7.37 -15.25
N TRP A 248 8.70 7.77 -14.14
CA TRP A 248 7.26 7.69 -13.93
C TRP A 248 6.62 9.09 -13.77
N PRO A 249 5.86 9.58 -14.78
CA PRO A 249 5.27 10.93 -14.74
C PRO A 249 3.98 11.03 -13.93
N SER A 250 3.29 9.92 -13.71
CA SER A 250 1.96 9.93 -13.11
C SER A 250 1.99 10.09 -11.60
N MET A 251 0.94 10.71 -11.05
CA MET A 251 0.65 10.67 -9.62
C MET A 251 -0.09 9.39 -9.21
N LEU A 252 -0.62 8.65 -10.18
CA LEU A 252 -1.21 7.33 -10.00
C LEU A 252 -0.13 6.27 -9.91
N SER A 253 -0.41 5.21 -9.17
CA SER A 253 0.54 4.11 -9.01
C SER A 253 0.60 3.25 -10.28
N PRO A 254 1.79 2.77 -10.68
CA PRO A 254 1.93 1.78 -11.76
C PRO A 254 1.50 0.37 -11.37
N SER A 255 1.37 0.05 -10.07
CA SER A 255 1.16 -1.33 -9.59
C SER A 255 0.49 -1.37 -8.22
N PRO A 256 -0.45 -2.29 -7.96
CA PRO A 256 -1.05 -2.45 -6.63
C PRO A 256 -0.02 -2.82 -5.55
N LYS A 257 1.13 -3.40 -5.94
CA LYS A 257 2.22 -3.75 -5.00
C LYS A 257 2.75 -2.54 -4.23
N THR A 258 2.62 -1.32 -4.77
CA THR A 258 3.04 -0.09 -4.07
C THR A 258 2.11 0.34 -2.94
N PHE A 259 0.95 -0.30 -2.78
CA PHE A 259 -0.03 -0.02 -1.73
C PHE A 259 0.08 -0.97 -0.53
N GLU A 260 1.08 -1.86 -0.47
CA GLU A 260 1.28 -2.82 0.62
C GLU A 260 1.11 -2.18 2.01
N ASN A 261 1.71 -1.03 2.23
CA ASN A 261 1.70 -0.31 3.51
C ASN A 261 0.68 0.85 3.57
N ALA A 262 -0.33 0.83 2.69
CA ALA A 262 -1.28 1.94 2.54
C ALA A 262 -2.58 1.76 3.33
N GLY A 263 -2.69 0.67 4.09
CA GLY A 263 -3.88 0.30 4.87
C GLY A 263 -4.21 1.22 6.05
N SER A 264 -3.24 2.01 6.53
CA SER A 264 -3.43 2.91 7.68
C SER A 264 -3.93 4.31 7.31
N TYR A 265 -4.00 4.64 6.02
CA TYR A 265 -4.48 5.95 5.58
C TYR A 265 -6.01 5.98 5.46
N TYR A 266 -6.63 7.03 5.97
CA TYR A 266 -8.06 7.21 5.96
C TYR A 266 -8.46 8.65 5.63
N LYS A 267 -9.67 8.83 5.10
CA LYS A 267 -10.27 10.15 4.94
C LYS A 267 -10.86 10.59 6.28
N PRO A 268 -10.32 11.64 6.92
CA PRO A 268 -10.82 12.10 8.21
C PRO A 268 -12.14 12.89 8.07
N PRO A 269 -12.96 13.00 9.13
CA PRO A 269 -14.24 13.72 9.07
C PRO A 269 -14.14 15.21 8.72
N TRP A 270 -12.98 15.83 8.95
CA TRP A 270 -12.70 17.23 8.62
C TRP A 270 -12.27 17.43 7.15
N ALA A 271 -12.03 16.35 6.40
CA ALA A 271 -11.62 16.43 5.00
C ALA A 271 -12.68 17.18 4.18
N ASN A 272 -12.22 18.10 3.34
CA ASN A 272 -13.13 18.96 2.61
C ASN A 272 -13.56 18.27 1.30
N ASP A 273 -14.84 17.96 1.18
CA ASP A 273 -15.39 17.34 -0.04
C ASP A 273 -15.46 18.29 -1.24
N SER A 274 -15.04 19.55 -1.09
CA SER A 274 -15.12 20.56 -2.15
C SER A 274 -14.00 20.48 -3.20
N LEU A 275 -13.03 19.57 -3.09
CA LEU A 275 -11.95 19.42 -4.06
C LEU A 275 -12.37 18.45 -5.15
N SER A 276 -12.74 18.99 -6.32
CA SER A 276 -13.19 18.21 -7.47
C SER A 276 -12.02 17.71 -8.32
N TYR A 277 -12.10 16.47 -8.78
CA TYR A 277 -11.28 15.97 -9.87
C TYR A 277 -11.94 16.28 -11.22
N ALA A 278 -11.14 16.63 -12.21
CA ALA A 278 -11.60 16.77 -13.57
C ALA A 278 -10.66 16.01 -14.51
N THR A 279 -11.19 15.03 -15.22
CA THR A 279 -10.49 14.38 -16.33
C THR A 279 -10.91 15.03 -17.64
N GLY A 280 -9.93 15.55 -18.39
CA GLY A 280 -10.16 16.18 -19.69
C GLY A 280 -9.07 15.83 -20.69
N ASN A 281 -9.13 16.43 -21.88
CA ASN A 281 -8.21 16.14 -22.99
C ASN A 281 -6.73 16.41 -22.63
N SER A 282 -6.48 17.17 -21.56
CA SER A 282 -5.15 17.47 -21.02
C SER A 282 -4.66 16.49 -19.95
N GLY A 283 -5.47 15.51 -19.54
CA GLY A 283 -5.17 14.56 -18.46
C GLY A 283 -5.97 14.85 -17.20
N LEU A 284 -5.48 14.33 -16.08
CA LEU A 284 -6.06 14.52 -14.75
C LEU A 284 -5.78 15.94 -14.24
N SER A 285 -6.82 16.69 -13.91
CA SER A 285 -6.74 17.93 -13.15
C SER A 285 -7.24 17.72 -11.73
N ILE A 286 -6.49 18.24 -10.77
CA ILE A 286 -6.76 18.06 -9.34
C ILE A 286 -6.54 19.38 -8.59
N SER A 287 -7.42 19.68 -7.65
CA SER A 287 -7.26 20.78 -6.71
C SER A 287 -6.55 20.26 -5.45
N LEU A 288 -5.31 20.71 -5.19
CA LEU A 288 -4.55 20.35 -3.97
C LEU A 288 -4.06 21.59 -3.25
N LYS A 289 -3.91 21.48 -1.93
CA LYS A 289 -3.18 22.45 -1.10
C LYS A 289 -1.69 22.29 -1.37
N LEU A 290 -1.05 23.31 -1.94
CA LEU A 290 0.37 23.26 -2.28
C LEU A 290 1.20 24.23 -1.44
N LEU A 291 2.35 23.75 -0.97
CA LEU A 291 3.41 24.53 -0.37
C LEU A 291 4.65 24.44 -1.24
N ASN A 292 5.19 25.58 -1.68
CA ASN A 292 6.44 25.59 -2.43
C ASN A 292 7.60 25.23 -1.48
N ILE A 293 8.30 24.14 -1.79
CA ILE A 293 9.43 23.64 -0.98
C ILE A 293 10.78 23.84 -1.67
N ALA A 294 10.83 24.63 -2.75
CA ALA A 294 12.05 24.83 -3.49
C ALA A 294 13.14 25.52 -2.67
N TYR A 295 14.31 24.88 -2.63
CA TYR A 295 15.51 25.36 -1.99
C TYR A 295 15.97 26.72 -2.53
N THR A 296 16.13 27.70 -1.64
CA THR A 296 17.11 28.77 -1.84
C THR A 296 18.46 28.31 -1.29
N ARG A 297 19.39 27.92 -2.18
CA ARG A 297 20.86 27.95 -1.97
C ARG A 297 21.55 27.00 -0.95
N THR A 298 21.02 25.85 -0.60
CA THR A 298 21.83 24.80 0.04
C THR A 298 22.04 23.63 -0.92
N LEU A 299 23.29 23.42 -1.30
CA LEU A 299 23.73 22.34 -2.19
C LEU A 299 23.29 21.01 -1.56
N TRP A 300 22.49 20.23 -2.29
CA TRP A 300 22.41 18.80 -2.04
C TRP A 300 23.85 18.25 -2.02
N PRO A 301 24.21 17.32 -1.12
CA PRO A 301 25.55 16.75 -1.05
C PRO A 301 25.75 15.75 -2.20
N THR A 302 25.64 16.22 -3.43
CA THR A 302 26.22 15.59 -4.61
C THR A 302 27.02 16.68 -5.28
N THR A 303 28.34 16.55 -5.21
CA THR A 303 29.33 17.43 -5.83
C THR A 303 29.17 17.58 -7.35
N ALA A 304 28.25 16.84 -7.98
CA ALA A 304 27.95 16.89 -9.41
C ALA A 304 26.66 17.67 -9.80
N TYR A 305 25.76 18.00 -8.86
CA TYR A 305 24.47 18.64 -9.20
C TYR A 305 24.55 20.18 -9.21
N ARG A 306 25.45 20.72 -10.03
CA ARG A 306 25.42 22.14 -10.42
C ARG A 306 24.95 22.23 -11.86
N SER A 307 23.66 22.51 -12.09
CA SER A 307 23.22 23.47 -13.12
C SER A 307 21.71 23.56 -13.42
N PHE A 308 20.82 22.64 -13.02
CA PHE A 308 19.40 22.71 -13.45
C PHE A 308 18.31 22.86 -12.38
N ASP A 309 18.57 22.56 -11.10
CA ASP A 309 17.52 22.61 -10.05
C ASP A 309 17.47 23.95 -9.27
N SER A 310 18.04 25.02 -9.83
CA SER A 310 18.12 26.35 -9.20
C SER A 310 16.82 27.16 -9.22
N LYS A 311 15.70 26.56 -9.64
CA LYS A 311 14.39 27.24 -9.70
C LYS A 311 13.28 26.35 -9.14
N GLY A 312 12.85 26.61 -7.91
CA GLY A 312 11.42 26.85 -7.64
C GLY A 312 10.39 25.73 -7.88
N ASN A 313 10.76 24.49 -8.22
CA ASN A 313 9.85 23.56 -8.89
C ASN A 313 9.38 22.36 -8.06
N ARG A 314 9.69 22.29 -6.76
CA ARG A 314 9.17 21.23 -5.87
C ARG A 314 8.08 21.78 -4.97
N PHE A 315 7.04 20.99 -4.77
CA PHE A 315 5.87 21.35 -3.98
C PHE A 315 5.49 20.21 -3.04
N LEU A 316 5.21 20.53 -1.79
CA LEU A 316 4.54 19.64 -0.87
C LEU A 316 3.05 19.79 -1.11
N ALA A 317 2.42 18.74 -1.62
CA ALA A 317 0.98 18.64 -1.72
C ALA A 317 0.43 18.00 -0.46
N VAL A 318 -0.44 18.73 0.23
CA VAL A 318 -1.13 18.27 1.44
C VAL A 318 -2.43 17.61 1.02
N LEU A 319 -2.56 16.33 1.32
CA LEU A 319 -3.75 15.55 1.03
C LEU A 319 -4.78 15.70 2.17
N ASP A 320 -6.05 15.65 1.82
CA ASP A 320 -7.17 15.55 2.76
C ASP A 320 -7.32 14.09 3.26
N VAL A 321 -6.21 13.57 3.79
CA VAL A 321 -6.02 12.20 4.27
C VAL A 321 -5.22 12.27 5.58
N ALA A 322 -5.48 11.35 6.49
CA ALA A 322 -4.72 11.18 7.73
C ALA A 322 -4.22 9.74 7.90
N CYS A 323 -3.21 9.55 8.75
CA CYS A 323 -2.75 8.21 9.17
C CYS A 323 -3.42 7.80 10.49
N HIS A 324 -3.89 6.56 10.60
CA HIS A 324 -4.50 6.02 11.82
C HIS A 324 -3.54 6.04 13.01
N ASP A 325 -2.24 5.85 12.79
CA ASP A 325 -1.23 5.71 13.83
C ASP A 325 -0.82 7.06 14.43
N THR A 326 -0.60 8.07 13.57
CA THR A 326 -0.12 9.39 14.00
C THR A 326 -1.22 10.44 14.13
N LYS A 327 -2.40 10.21 13.53
CA LYS A 327 -3.50 11.19 13.41
C LYS A 327 -3.14 12.47 12.64
N GLN A 328 -1.97 12.51 12.02
CA GLN A 328 -1.48 13.65 11.25
C GLN A 328 -2.00 13.64 9.82
N HIS A 329 -1.97 14.80 9.16
CA HIS A 329 -2.25 14.94 7.74
C HIS A 329 -1.18 14.22 6.91
N ILE A 330 -1.49 13.86 5.67
CA ILE A 330 -0.52 13.23 4.76
C ILE A 330 -0.05 14.21 3.69
N GLY A 331 1.26 14.27 3.50
CA GLY A 331 1.93 15.06 2.48
C GLY A 331 2.63 14.19 1.43
N ILE A 332 2.60 14.64 0.18
CA ILE A 332 3.35 14.04 -0.93
C ILE A 332 4.13 15.10 -1.70
N VAL A 333 5.25 14.74 -2.32
CA VAL A 333 6.05 15.70 -3.09
C VAL A 333 5.72 15.63 -4.56
N LEU A 334 5.45 16.79 -5.13
CA LEU A 334 5.25 16.99 -6.55
C LEU A 334 6.37 17.83 -7.13
N GLN A 335 6.70 17.56 -8.39
CA GLN A 335 7.62 18.36 -9.17
C GLN A 335 6.88 18.96 -10.36
N LYS A 336 7.02 20.28 -10.54
CA LYS A 336 6.56 20.95 -11.76
C LYS A 336 7.51 20.66 -12.90
N LEU A 337 6.97 20.19 -14.03
CA LEU A 337 7.76 19.85 -15.21
C LEU A 337 8.25 21.12 -15.94
N PRO A 338 9.44 21.10 -16.57
CA PRO A 338 10.01 22.27 -17.22
C PRO A 338 9.14 22.69 -18.39
N LEU A 339 9.02 24.00 -18.60
CA LEU A 339 8.27 24.59 -19.73
C LEU A 339 6.81 24.12 -19.81
N SER A 340 6.25 23.61 -18.71
CA SER A 340 4.92 23.02 -18.64
C SER A 340 4.15 23.51 -17.41
N ARG A 341 2.82 23.41 -17.46
CA ARG A 341 1.92 23.57 -16.30
C ARG A 341 1.64 22.25 -15.58
N ARG A 342 2.33 21.18 -15.98
CA ARG A 342 2.12 19.82 -15.48
C ARG A 342 2.99 19.50 -14.28
N TYR A 343 2.48 18.64 -13.41
CA TYR A 343 3.12 18.17 -12.19
C TYR A 343 3.25 16.64 -12.23
N ALA A 344 4.40 16.14 -11.78
CA ALA A 344 4.66 14.71 -11.64
C ALA A 344 4.94 14.38 -10.16
N ARG A 345 4.68 13.13 -9.77
CA ARG A 345 5.08 12.63 -8.44
C ARG A 345 6.60 12.63 -8.36
N PHE A 346 7.14 13.27 -7.32
CA PHE A 346 8.57 13.21 -7.05
C PHE A 346 8.87 11.93 -6.24
N PRO A 347 9.95 11.19 -6.57
CA PRO A 347 10.23 9.90 -5.92
C PRO A 347 10.57 9.96 -4.43
N PHE A 348 10.91 11.15 -3.91
CA PHE A 348 11.37 11.34 -2.53
C PHE A 348 10.52 12.37 -1.78
N PRO A 349 10.16 12.14 -0.50
CA PRO A 349 10.21 10.86 0.21
C PRO A 349 9.45 9.76 -0.53
N HIS A 350 9.95 8.51 -0.42
CA HIS A 350 9.33 7.37 -1.09
C HIS A 350 7.90 7.13 -0.59
N ARG A 351 7.68 7.29 0.71
CA ARG A 351 6.37 7.13 1.34
C ARG A 351 5.63 8.47 1.46
N PRO A 352 4.29 8.47 1.32
CA PRO A 352 3.47 9.57 1.81
C PRO A 352 3.82 9.84 3.27
N THR A 353 4.08 11.11 3.60
CA THR A 353 4.69 11.45 4.89
C THR A 353 3.69 12.16 5.79
N PRO A 354 3.57 11.76 7.06
CA PRO A 354 2.79 12.51 8.04
C PRO A 354 3.31 13.95 8.22
N ILE A 355 2.40 14.92 8.30
CA ILE A 355 2.71 16.33 8.54
C ILE A 355 1.72 16.93 9.55
N ASN A 356 2.21 17.88 10.36
CA ASN A 356 1.37 18.59 11.33
C ASN A 356 0.37 19.52 10.63
N SER A 357 -0.65 19.96 11.39
CA SER A 357 -1.77 20.79 10.89
C SER A 357 -1.30 21.97 10.05
N VAL A 358 -2.00 22.21 8.93
CA VAL A 358 -1.64 23.26 7.96
C VAL A 358 -2.69 24.38 8.01
N ILE A 359 -2.27 25.61 8.30
CA ILE A 359 -3.11 26.82 8.24
C ILE A 359 -3.09 27.37 6.81
N GLY A 360 -4.27 27.68 6.27
CA GLY A 360 -4.43 28.65 5.18
C GLY A 360 -3.62 28.37 3.92
N THR A 361 -3.53 27.12 3.47
CA THR A 361 -2.89 26.81 2.18
C THR A 361 -3.81 27.12 1.02
N ALA A 362 -3.32 27.89 0.06
CA ALA A 362 -4.04 28.15 -1.18
C ALA A 362 -4.26 26.84 -1.93
N VAL A 363 -5.51 26.56 -2.27
CA VAL A 363 -5.87 25.46 -3.15
C VAL A 363 -5.42 25.85 -4.56
N SER A 364 -4.59 25.00 -5.16
CA SER A 364 -4.08 25.16 -6.51
C SER A 364 -4.66 24.09 -7.42
N ASN A 365 -5.13 24.50 -8.59
CA ASN A 365 -5.55 23.58 -9.64
C ASN A 365 -4.32 23.13 -10.42
N LEU A 366 -4.05 21.83 -10.36
CA LEU A 366 -2.88 21.19 -10.94
C LEU A 366 -3.31 20.37 -12.15
N TYR A 367 -2.41 20.29 -13.13
CA TYR A 367 -2.51 19.33 -14.21
C TYR A 367 -1.47 18.24 -13.95
N ILE A 368 -1.91 17.01 -13.80
CA ILE A 368 -1.03 15.89 -13.53
C ILE A 368 -0.48 15.36 -14.85
N ALA A 369 0.82 15.11 -14.89
CA ALA A 369 1.49 14.53 -16.03
C ALA A 369 1.02 13.09 -16.24
N GLY A 370 0.75 12.74 -17.49
CA GLY A 370 0.33 11.40 -17.89
C GLY A 370 1.47 10.64 -18.59
N PRO A 371 1.22 9.40 -19.05
CA PRO A 371 2.21 8.60 -19.76
C PRO A 371 2.85 9.30 -20.99
N ARG A 372 2.10 10.19 -21.66
CA ARG A 372 2.60 10.96 -22.82
C ARG A 372 3.63 12.02 -22.46
N ASP A 373 3.66 12.44 -21.19
CA ASP A 373 4.56 13.48 -20.70
C ASP A 373 5.91 12.91 -20.23
N GLN A 374 6.14 11.61 -20.38
CA GLN A 374 7.38 10.94 -19.94
C GLN A 374 8.64 11.60 -20.52
N GLN A 375 8.58 12.09 -21.76
CA GLN A 375 9.68 12.80 -22.41
C GLN A 375 10.07 14.10 -21.68
N LEU A 376 9.11 14.78 -21.04
CA LEU A 376 9.36 15.99 -20.27
C LEU A 376 10.16 15.70 -18.98
N LEU A 377 10.04 14.48 -18.44
CA LEU A 377 10.89 14.01 -17.35
C LEU A 377 12.27 13.59 -17.84
N MET A 378 12.36 12.90 -18.98
CA MET A 378 13.65 12.47 -19.55
C MET A 378 14.54 13.65 -19.96
N ALA A 379 13.95 14.80 -20.28
CA ALA A 379 14.67 16.04 -20.52
C ALA A 379 15.33 16.62 -19.25
N GLN A 380 14.95 16.13 -18.07
CA GLN A 380 15.68 16.38 -16.82
C GLN A 380 16.77 15.33 -16.66
N ALA A 381 17.96 15.73 -16.19
CA ALA A 381 19.02 14.77 -15.90
C ALA A 381 18.47 13.63 -15.03
N PRO A 382 18.77 12.35 -15.35
CA PRO A 382 18.26 11.23 -14.58
C PRO A 382 18.63 11.42 -13.12
N ILE A 383 17.70 11.11 -12.22
CA ILE A 383 18.01 10.94 -10.80
C ILE A 383 19.10 9.87 -10.76
N THR A 384 20.33 10.28 -10.54
CA THR A 384 21.48 9.38 -10.61
C THR A 384 21.35 8.34 -9.49
N LYS A 385 22.03 7.20 -9.64
CA LYS A 385 22.15 6.17 -8.60
C LYS A 385 22.65 6.72 -7.25
N ASP A 386 23.22 7.92 -7.24
CA ASP A 386 23.81 8.62 -6.08
C ASP A 386 22.85 9.62 -5.40
N GLY A 387 21.55 9.57 -5.70
CA GLY A 387 20.54 10.35 -4.99
C GLY A 387 20.47 10.03 -3.49
N PRO A 388 19.83 10.89 -2.68
CA PRO A 388 19.62 10.65 -1.25
C PRO A 388 19.00 9.28 -1.00
N LYS A 389 19.63 8.45 -0.17
CA LYS A 389 19.10 7.11 0.15
C LYS A 389 17.86 7.17 1.05
N PHE A 390 17.73 8.21 1.88
CA PHE A 390 16.63 8.37 2.85
C PHE A 390 16.14 9.82 2.93
N GLY A 391 15.11 10.18 2.17
CA GLY A 391 14.46 11.50 2.24
C GLY A 391 13.20 11.48 3.11
N VAL A 392 13.00 12.50 3.93
CA VAL A 392 11.92 12.59 4.92
C VAL A 392 11.43 14.02 5.13
N PHE A 393 10.19 14.20 5.54
CA PHE A 393 9.75 15.48 6.08
C PHE A 393 9.99 15.54 7.59
N VAL A 394 10.60 16.63 8.02
CA VAL A 394 10.79 16.95 9.43
C VAL A 394 9.86 18.11 9.76
N SER A 395 8.90 17.87 10.65
CA SER A 395 7.92 18.85 11.10
C SER A 395 8.16 19.19 12.56
N VAL A 396 8.34 20.47 12.87
CA VAL A 396 8.73 20.95 14.20
C VAL A 396 7.71 21.95 14.71
N SER A 397 7.40 21.88 16.00
CA SER A 397 6.61 22.90 16.68
C SER A 397 7.56 24.03 17.12
N CYS A 398 7.26 25.27 16.72
CA CYS A 398 8.09 26.43 17.04
C CYS A 398 7.23 27.58 17.54
N PRO A 399 7.76 28.49 18.37
CA PRO A 399 7.10 29.74 18.70
C PRO A 399 6.73 30.56 17.44
N ASN A 400 5.69 31.38 17.51
CA ASN A 400 5.16 32.13 16.37
C ASN A 400 6.17 33.09 15.71
N ASN A 401 7.17 33.53 16.47
CA ASN A 401 8.15 34.56 16.08
C ASN A 401 9.56 33.94 16.02
N ILE A 402 9.89 33.20 14.97
CA ILE A 402 11.25 32.66 14.73
C ILE A 402 11.91 33.37 13.55
N SER A 403 13.19 33.72 13.67
CA SER A 403 13.94 34.39 12.59
C SER A 403 14.71 33.41 11.70
N ALA A 404 15.20 32.30 12.27
CA ALA A 404 15.85 31.22 11.54
C ALA A 404 15.79 29.90 12.33
N ILE A 405 15.88 28.78 11.61
CA ILE A 405 16.13 27.46 12.21
C ILE A 405 17.42 26.93 11.58
N SER A 406 18.41 26.63 12.40
CA SER A 406 19.61 25.90 12.00
C SER A 406 19.58 24.51 12.63
N THR A 407 20.13 23.52 11.91
CA THR A 407 20.17 22.14 12.40
C THR A 407 21.61 21.76 12.69
N LYS A 408 21.87 21.29 13.91
CA LYS A 408 23.12 20.64 14.26
C LYS A 408 22.80 19.18 14.58
N PRO A 409 23.06 18.24 13.65
CA PRO A 409 22.95 16.84 13.98
C PRO A 409 23.96 16.55 15.10
N GLU A 410 23.46 16.24 16.29
CA GLU A 410 24.25 15.82 17.44
C GLU A 410 23.64 14.52 17.93
N VAL A 411 24.36 13.41 17.77
CA VAL A 411 23.94 12.14 18.35
C VAL A 411 24.11 12.25 19.87
N ASP A 412 23.00 12.14 20.60
CA ASP A 412 23.01 12.24 22.07
C ASP A 412 23.70 11.00 22.66
N PRO A 413 24.82 11.15 23.40
CA PRO A 413 25.58 10.04 23.97
C PRO A 413 24.78 9.15 24.95
N ASP A 414 23.80 9.73 25.66
CA ASP A 414 23.00 9.00 26.64
C ASP A 414 21.94 8.12 25.94
N LEU A 415 21.43 8.57 24.79
CA LEU A 415 20.51 7.81 23.93
C LEU A 415 21.23 6.85 22.96
N TRP A 416 22.56 6.95 22.85
CA TRP A 416 23.41 6.04 22.06
C TRP A 416 23.26 4.57 22.51
N THR A 417 22.94 4.34 23.78
CA THR A 417 22.68 3.00 24.36
C THR A 417 21.31 2.40 23.97
N HIS A 418 20.36 3.22 23.51
CA HIS A 418 19.08 2.78 22.97
C HIS A 418 19.17 2.47 21.46
N ALA A 419 20.08 3.15 20.76
CA ALA A 419 20.20 3.18 19.31
C ALA A 419 20.78 1.93 18.62
N LEU A 420 21.15 0.86 19.35
CA LEU A 420 21.67 -0.36 18.72
C LEU A 420 21.17 -1.63 19.42
N ARG A 421 20.00 -1.55 20.07
CA ARG A 421 19.44 -2.73 20.71
C ARG A 421 18.97 -3.73 19.64
N PRO A 422 19.42 -5.00 19.68
CA PRO A 422 18.90 -6.02 18.80
C PRO A 422 17.41 -6.20 19.05
N TYR A 423 16.62 -6.18 17.97
CA TYR A 423 15.21 -6.57 17.99
C TYR A 423 15.07 -8.06 17.62
N THR A 424 15.95 -8.55 16.74
CA THR A 424 16.24 -9.97 16.50
C THR A 424 17.76 -10.15 16.37
N ASP A 425 18.20 -11.38 16.09
CA ASP A 425 19.61 -11.66 15.76
C ASP A 425 20.07 -11.00 14.43
N THR A 426 19.14 -10.50 13.60
CA THR A 426 19.40 -9.93 12.25
C THR A 426 18.85 -8.51 12.03
N LEU A 427 18.09 -7.97 12.99
CA LEU A 427 17.50 -6.62 12.92
C LEU A 427 17.87 -5.78 14.12
N PHE A 428 18.44 -4.61 13.84
CA PHE A 428 18.76 -3.57 14.80
C PHE A 428 17.97 -2.31 14.47
N GLY A 429 17.54 -1.57 15.49
CA GLY A 429 16.94 -0.26 15.32
C GLY A 429 17.81 0.77 16.01
N ALA A 430 17.99 1.90 15.33
CA ALA A 430 18.70 3.05 15.82
C ALA A 430 17.79 4.25 15.99
N VAL A 431 17.97 4.95 17.12
CA VAL A 431 17.30 6.22 17.38
C VAL A 431 18.38 7.28 17.42
N PHE A 432 18.33 8.18 16.45
CA PHE A 432 19.20 9.35 16.41
C PHE A 432 18.42 10.52 16.97
N VAL A 433 18.95 11.22 17.95
CA VAL A 433 18.41 12.54 18.27
C VAL A 433 19.12 13.57 17.40
N VAL A 434 18.36 14.52 16.89
CA VAL A 434 18.83 15.64 16.09
C VAL A 434 18.49 16.89 16.85
N LYS A 435 19.50 17.67 17.24
CA LYS A 435 19.29 18.96 17.88
C LYS A 435 18.97 20.03 16.83
N LEU A 436 17.83 20.65 17.02
CA LEU A 436 17.45 21.88 16.35
C LEU A 436 17.94 23.07 17.16
N VAL A 437 18.51 24.06 16.49
CA VAL A 437 18.80 25.35 17.09
C VAL A 437 17.88 26.37 16.43
N VAL A 438 16.96 26.93 17.21
CA VAL A 438 16.01 27.94 16.75
C VAL A 438 16.49 29.30 17.22
N ASP A 439 16.72 30.21 16.27
CA ASP A 439 17.09 31.59 16.57
C ASP A 439 15.82 32.44 16.74
N LEU A 440 15.71 33.07 17.90
CA LEU A 440 14.61 33.97 18.23
C LEU A 440 14.96 35.42 17.84
N PRO A 441 13.96 36.26 17.52
CA PRO A 441 14.14 37.67 17.18
C PRO A 441 14.86 38.50 18.26
N SER A 442 14.86 38.02 19.52
CA SER A 442 15.57 38.62 20.64
C SER A 442 17.10 38.44 20.57
N GLY A 443 17.63 37.72 19.57
CA GLY A 443 19.04 37.35 19.48
C GLY A 443 19.44 36.18 20.39
N GLN A 444 18.47 35.56 21.08
CA GLN A 444 18.66 34.33 21.85
C GLN A 444 18.45 33.12 20.95
N SER A 445 19.35 32.15 21.01
CA SER A 445 19.16 30.83 20.42
C SER A 445 18.60 29.89 21.48
N SER A 446 17.65 29.05 21.10
CA SER A 446 17.17 27.97 21.96
C SER A 446 17.19 26.65 21.22
N THR A 447 17.59 25.62 21.95
CA THR A 447 17.83 24.27 21.44
C THR A 447 16.63 23.38 21.74
N ASP A 448 16.21 22.64 20.72
CA ASP A 448 15.22 21.59 20.83
C ASP A 448 15.77 20.28 20.24
N SER A 449 15.15 19.16 20.54
CA SER A 449 15.59 17.83 20.10
C SER A 449 14.47 17.13 19.33
N ILE A 450 14.82 16.55 18.18
CA ILE A 450 13.96 15.64 17.43
C ILE A 450 14.53 14.24 17.56
N ALA A 451 13.73 13.25 17.93
CA ALA A 451 14.09 11.85 17.70
C ALA A 451 13.83 11.46 16.23
N VAL A 452 14.81 10.81 15.62
CA VAL A 452 14.83 10.25 14.27
C VAL A 452 15.08 8.77 14.44
N PHE A 453 14.04 7.97 14.29
CA PHE A 453 14.16 6.52 14.28
C PHE A 453 14.67 6.07 12.90
N CYS A 454 15.55 5.09 12.86
CA CYS A 454 16.02 4.42 11.66
C CYS A 454 16.16 2.92 11.97
N PHE A 455 15.96 2.05 10.98
CA PHE A 455 16.18 0.61 11.15
C PHE A 455 17.36 0.15 10.30
N VAL A 456 18.10 -0.83 10.80
CA VAL A 456 19.27 -1.38 10.13
C VAL A 456 19.18 -2.89 10.24
N GLY A 457 18.85 -3.54 9.12
CA GLY A 457 18.95 -4.99 8.99
C GLY A 457 20.40 -5.40 8.69
N VAL A 458 20.77 -6.61 9.07
CA VAL A 458 21.99 -7.28 8.64
C VAL A 458 21.62 -8.73 8.33
N ASP A 459 21.71 -9.14 7.05
CA ASP A 459 21.63 -10.55 6.65
C ASP A 459 23.05 -11.07 6.43
N ASP A 460 23.43 -12.13 7.15
CA ASP A 460 24.75 -12.79 7.05
C ASP A 460 24.77 -13.94 6.02
N ALA A 461 23.62 -14.40 5.53
CA ALA A 461 23.53 -15.56 4.63
C ALA A 461 23.75 -15.21 3.15
N THR A 462 23.47 -13.97 2.78
CA THR A 462 23.82 -13.40 1.48
C THR A 462 24.83 -12.29 1.75
N SER A 463 25.86 -12.11 0.93
CA SER A 463 26.89 -11.07 1.12
C SER A 463 26.36 -9.62 0.98
N ILE A 464 25.07 -9.40 1.26
CA ILE A 464 24.29 -8.21 1.02
C ILE A 464 23.94 -7.59 2.39
N LYS A 465 24.75 -6.63 2.80
CA LYS A 465 24.48 -5.77 3.96
C LYS A 465 23.46 -4.71 3.54
N GLU A 466 22.23 -4.78 4.07
CA GLU A 466 21.17 -3.85 3.67
C GLU A 466 20.45 -3.20 4.86
N SER A 467 20.27 -1.87 4.85
CA SER A 467 19.68 -1.11 5.98
C SER A 467 18.56 -0.15 5.55
N VAL A 468 17.60 0.14 6.43
CA VAL A 468 16.35 0.86 6.12
C VAL A 468 16.07 1.97 7.14
N CYS A 469 16.45 3.22 6.87
CA CYS A 469 16.01 4.31 7.75
C CYS A 469 14.54 4.69 7.45
N GLN A 470 13.67 4.52 8.45
CA GLN A 470 12.29 5.00 8.44
C GLN A 470 12.11 5.97 9.61
N ILE A 471 11.91 7.25 9.31
CA ILE A 471 11.53 8.23 10.34
C ILE A 471 10.07 8.01 10.69
N LEU A 472 9.85 7.45 11.87
CA LEU A 472 8.51 7.08 12.34
C LEU A 472 7.75 8.23 13.00
N GLU A 473 8.46 9.16 13.62
CA GLU A 473 7.85 10.31 14.26
C GLU A 473 8.87 11.42 14.51
N VAL A 474 8.41 12.67 14.41
CA VAL A 474 9.13 13.84 14.92
C VAL A 474 8.30 14.38 16.08
N ARG A 475 8.75 14.13 17.31
CA ARG A 475 8.19 14.78 18.49
C ARG A 475 9.29 15.60 19.16
N GLY A 476 9.01 16.89 19.24
CA GLY A 476 9.72 17.89 20.01
C GLY A 476 8.73 19.02 20.28
N THR A 477 8.41 19.23 21.55
CA THR A 477 7.78 20.47 22.02
C THR A 477 8.87 21.27 22.69
N PHE A 478 9.04 22.50 22.24
CA PHE A 478 10.06 23.42 22.71
C PHE A 478 10.12 23.44 24.26
N GLY A 479 11.21 22.92 24.83
CA GLY A 479 11.46 22.90 26.27
C GLY A 479 11.07 21.62 27.03
N ASP A 480 10.59 20.56 26.36
CA ASP A 480 10.17 19.30 27.00
C ASP A 480 11.00 18.10 26.51
N ARG A 481 12.08 17.77 27.24
CA ARG A 481 12.88 16.55 26.99
C ARG A 481 12.14 15.25 27.33
N SER A 482 11.27 15.27 28.35
CA SER A 482 10.52 14.07 28.78
C SER A 482 9.62 13.52 27.66
N GLY A 483 9.03 14.39 26.85
CA GLY A 483 8.21 13.97 25.71
C GLY A 483 8.98 13.18 24.65
N VAL A 484 10.28 13.44 24.47
CA VAL A 484 11.12 12.69 23.52
C VAL A 484 11.38 11.28 24.05
N ASP A 485 11.76 11.14 25.31
CA ASP A 485 12.06 9.84 25.94
C ASP A 485 10.82 8.93 26.02
N GLU A 486 9.65 9.48 26.37
CA GLU A 486 8.38 8.73 26.38
C GLU A 486 7.99 8.24 24.98
N SER A 487 8.22 9.07 23.96
CA SER A 487 7.97 8.71 22.57
C SER A 487 8.91 7.58 22.14
N ILE A 488 10.21 7.69 22.45
CA ILE A 488 11.19 6.61 22.21
C ILE A 488 10.75 5.31 22.88
N ALA A 489 10.37 5.33 24.16
CA ALA A 489 9.93 4.14 24.89
C ALA A 489 8.64 3.52 24.31
N SER A 490 7.66 4.35 23.95
CA SER A 490 6.41 3.87 23.34
C SER A 490 6.66 3.20 21.99
N TYR A 491 7.52 3.78 21.15
CA TYR A 491 7.87 3.21 19.85
C TYR A 491 8.69 1.93 19.99
N GLU A 492 9.70 1.91 20.87
CA GLU A 492 10.44 0.68 21.17
C GLU A 492 9.50 -0.46 21.57
N THR A 493 8.46 -0.17 22.36
CA THR A 493 7.49 -1.18 22.81
C THR A 493 6.65 -1.72 21.65
N LYS A 494 6.04 -0.83 20.85
CA LYS A 494 5.27 -1.21 19.65
C LYS A 494 6.12 -2.04 18.70
N MET A 495 7.40 -1.68 18.57
CA MET A 495 8.36 -2.39 17.72
C MET A 495 8.74 -3.77 18.22
N ARG A 496 8.99 -3.93 19.52
CA ARG A 496 9.29 -5.24 20.11
C ARG A 496 8.10 -6.18 19.94
N GLU A 497 6.88 -5.69 20.09
CA GLU A 497 5.68 -6.48 19.82
C GLU A 497 5.55 -6.86 18.34
N SER A 498 5.78 -5.90 17.45
CA SER A 498 5.80 -6.06 15.99
C SER A 498 6.77 -7.16 15.54
N VAL A 499 8.03 -7.07 15.97
CA VAL A 499 9.08 -8.04 15.66
C VAL A 499 8.81 -9.40 16.30
N ARG A 500 8.33 -9.44 17.55
CA ARG A 500 7.97 -10.70 18.21
C ARG A 500 6.83 -11.43 17.49
N ARG A 501 5.90 -10.69 16.88
CA ARG A 501 4.77 -11.24 16.10
C ARG A 501 5.16 -11.67 14.69
N SER A 502 6.25 -11.13 14.10
CA SER A 502 6.68 -11.49 12.74
C SER A 502 7.34 -12.87 12.63
N GLY A 503 7.77 -13.47 13.75
CA GLY A 503 8.25 -14.85 13.81
C GLY A 503 9.56 -15.10 13.06
N LEU A 504 10.39 -14.08 12.84
CA LEU A 504 11.69 -14.22 12.19
C LEU A 504 12.62 -15.13 13.02
N PRO A 505 13.18 -16.21 12.44
CA PRO A 505 14.07 -17.13 13.15
C PRO A 505 15.43 -16.46 13.43
N GLY A 506 15.96 -16.70 14.64
CA GLY A 506 17.23 -16.18 15.09
C GLY A 506 18.40 -17.12 14.79
N VAL A 507 19.43 -16.60 14.11
CA VAL A 507 20.78 -17.17 14.13
C VAL A 507 21.80 -16.04 14.26
N LEU A 508 22.40 -15.96 15.45
CA LEU A 508 23.63 -15.28 15.91
C LEU A 508 24.83 -15.39 14.91
N ARG A 509 25.80 -14.45 14.70
CA ARG A 509 26.35 -13.29 15.47
C ARG A 509 27.18 -12.32 14.58
N PRO A 510 27.07 -10.99 14.81
CA PRO A 510 28.27 -10.20 15.06
C PRO A 510 28.26 -9.56 16.46
N SER A 511 29.44 -9.36 17.04
CA SER A 511 29.59 -8.70 18.34
C SER A 511 29.26 -7.19 18.26
N PRO A 512 28.63 -6.60 19.29
CA PRO A 512 28.29 -5.17 19.35
C PRO A 512 29.43 -4.21 18.99
N SER A 513 30.67 -4.60 19.31
CA SER A 513 31.90 -3.86 18.99
C SER A 513 32.20 -3.71 17.50
N SER A 514 31.72 -4.62 16.63
CA SER A 514 31.92 -4.56 15.18
C SER A 514 30.91 -3.64 14.47
N LEU A 515 29.77 -3.37 15.13
CA LEU A 515 28.77 -2.40 14.66
C LEU A 515 29.13 -0.98 15.10
N MET A 516 29.81 -0.81 16.23
CA MET A 516 30.25 0.49 16.75
C MET A 516 31.10 1.28 15.74
N SER A 517 32.01 0.63 15.02
CA SER A 517 32.83 1.28 13.99
C SER A 517 32.09 1.66 12.71
N ILE A 518 30.88 1.14 12.47
CA ILE A 518 30.06 1.50 11.29
C ILE A 518 29.38 2.86 11.50
N PHE A 519 29.02 3.19 12.74
CA PHE A 519 28.28 4.42 13.07
C PHE A 519 29.16 5.55 13.62
N ASP A 520 30.41 5.26 14.02
CA ASP A 520 31.39 6.26 14.47
C ASP A 520 31.78 7.27 13.37
N GLU A 521 31.65 6.91 12.09
CA GLU A 521 31.85 7.84 10.97
C GLU A 521 30.52 8.37 10.41
N ALA A 522 29.83 9.18 11.21
CA ALA A 522 28.95 10.31 10.81
C ALA A 522 27.66 10.02 10.00
N VAL A 523 26.55 9.76 10.73
CA VAL A 523 25.18 9.98 10.22
C VAL A 523 24.91 11.48 10.12
N TRP A 524 24.51 11.96 8.95
CA TRP A 524 24.20 13.38 8.72
C TRP A 524 22.73 13.59 8.41
N LEU A 525 22.06 14.49 9.14
CA LEU A 525 20.77 15.05 8.72
C LEU A 525 21.01 16.40 8.04
N HIS A 526 20.79 16.46 6.73
CA HIS A 526 20.79 17.70 5.97
C HIS A 526 19.36 18.21 5.84
N CYS A 527 19.02 19.29 6.55
CA CYS A 527 17.72 19.93 6.42
C CYS A 527 17.72 20.98 5.31
N GLY A 528 16.61 21.03 4.59
CA GLY A 528 16.32 22.10 3.65
C GLY A 528 15.78 23.36 4.28
N SER A 529 15.29 24.23 3.42
CA SER A 529 14.60 25.44 3.85
C SER A 529 13.37 25.07 4.69
N TRP A 530 13.25 25.70 5.86
CA TRP A 530 12.09 25.55 6.74
C TRP A 530 10.92 26.39 6.24
N ILE A 531 9.75 25.78 6.21
CA ILE A 531 8.53 26.34 5.63
C ILE A 531 7.49 26.45 6.72
N ARG A 532 6.81 27.59 6.77
CA ARG A 532 5.69 27.81 7.68
C ARG A 532 4.47 27.02 7.24
N ILE A 533 4.02 26.10 8.09
CA ILE A 533 2.78 25.33 7.88
C ILE A 533 1.66 25.79 8.82
N SER A 534 1.98 26.30 10.00
CA SER A 534 1.03 26.95 10.91
C SER A 534 1.73 28.08 11.67
N ASP A 535 1.02 28.78 12.55
CA ASP A 535 1.63 29.79 13.42
C ASP A 535 2.73 29.15 14.28
N SER A 536 2.41 27.98 14.84
CA SER A 536 3.25 27.26 15.79
C SER A 536 4.00 26.06 15.18
N SER A 537 4.05 25.89 13.87
CA SER A 537 4.73 24.75 13.24
C SER A 537 5.45 25.10 11.94
N ARG A 538 6.60 24.46 11.72
CA ARG A 538 7.41 24.52 10.52
C ARG A 538 7.70 23.13 9.99
N VAL A 539 7.89 23.00 8.68
CA VAL A 539 8.30 21.73 8.03
C VAL A 539 9.49 21.99 7.12
N CYS A 540 10.43 21.06 7.05
CA CYS A 540 11.44 21.03 6.00
C CYS A 540 11.54 19.62 5.40
N LEU A 541 11.94 19.55 4.12
CA LEU A 541 12.44 18.31 3.55
C LEU A 541 13.87 18.12 4.07
N ALA A 542 14.13 16.99 4.70
CA ALA A 542 15.44 16.62 5.18
C ALA A 542 15.94 15.34 4.50
N HIS A 543 17.25 15.20 4.42
CA HIS A 543 17.93 14.03 3.90
C HIS A 543 18.82 13.44 4.99
N ILE A 544 18.68 12.14 5.24
CA ILE A 544 19.58 11.39 6.12
C ILE A 544 20.60 10.66 5.26
N THR A 545 21.87 10.93 5.51
CA THR A 545 22.99 10.16 5.00
C THR A 545 23.48 9.21 6.09
N ILE A 546 23.41 7.91 5.81
CA ILE A 546 24.06 6.86 6.61
C ILE A 546 25.19 6.30 5.73
N PRO A 547 26.46 6.59 6.02
CA PRO A 547 27.57 6.05 5.24
C PRO A 547 27.61 4.52 5.38
N MET A 548 27.89 3.83 4.26
CA MET A 548 27.95 2.36 4.15
C MET A 548 26.63 1.57 4.24
N VAL A 549 25.56 2.04 3.59
CA VAL A 549 24.29 1.29 3.55
C VAL A 549 23.72 1.16 2.14
N THR A 550 23.45 -0.06 1.68
CA THR A 550 22.54 -0.36 0.55
C THR A 550 21.13 -0.65 1.10
N PRO A 551 20.02 -0.26 0.42
CA PRO A 551 18.66 -0.38 0.98
C PRO A 551 18.11 -1.82 0.92
N PHE A 552 17.41 -2.27 1.99
CA PHE A 552 16.74 -3.59 2.07
C PHE A 552 15.27 -3.54 1.64
N ARG A 553 14.78 -4.69 1.15
CA ARG A 553 13.35 -5.05 1.11
C ARG A 553 13.03 -5.96 2.29
N PHE A 554 12.15 -5.52 3.20
CA PHE A 554 11.58 -6.45 4.17
C PHE A 554 10.95 -7.66 3.45
N PRO A 555 11.16 -8.91 3.93
CA PRO A 555 10.21 -9.98 3.66
C PRO A 555 8.85 -9.45 4.11
N SER A 556 7.83 -9.67 3.29
CA SER A 556 6.45 -9.16 3.43
C SER A 556 5.80 -9.36 4.81
N ARG A 557 6.42 -10.08 5.75
CA ARG A 557 6.00 -10.24 7.16
C ARG A 557 6.48 -9.16 8.12
N CYS A 558 7.57 -8.43 7.84
CA CYS A 558 8.08 -7.39 8.76
C CYS A 558 7.63 -5.97 8.43
N ASN A 559 7.20 -5.70 7.19
CA ASN A 559 6.47 -4.46 6.84
C ASN A 559 5.11 -4.35 7.55
N GLN A 560 4.59 -5.46 8.09
CA GLN A 560 3.19 -5.62 8.51
C GLN A 560 2.79 -4.92 9.82
N PHE A 561 3.73 -4.30 10.53
CA PHE A 561 3.53 -3.97 11.94
C PHE A 561 4.20 -2.65 12.36
N LEU A 562 4.56 -1.81 11.39
CA LEU A 562 5.35 -0.58 11.57
C LEU A 562 4.68 0.68 11.03
#